data_AF-A0A3B9FQ75-F1
#
_entry.id   AF-A0A3B9FQ75-F1
#
_cell.length_a   1.000
_cell.length_b   1.000
_cell.length_c   1.000
_cell.angle_alpha   90.00
_cell.angle_beta   90.00
_cell.angle_gamma   90.00
#
_symmetry.space_group_name_H-M   'P 1'
#
loop_
_entity.id
_entity.type
_entity.pdbx_description
1 polymer ?
#
loop_
_entity_poly.entity_id
_entity_poly.type
_entity_poly.pdbx_seq_one_letter_code
_entity_poly.pdbx_strand_id
1 'polypeptide(L)'
;MNTEAFTDLEHELTKDAPAELPFEADEETPFPVEALPESMQRVVRELERVYKAPADLVAPLLLGCTSSCLGKGVRMRTQHPDPTYGLLYLLVCTVPGVNKSTILKWLQRPMLEWQREARKKQRIGVETSLASESKGGNPPTKKAIDAEIGKAVTTLIVEHSSQEGLATSLTHNNEYLAVISSDCSGVVDDLKGAKNNGSFQGELLLKGYAGEAYDTNFKVAADEHLEEVRLSVTWAGTDQTLEGFVADPRIRGKGLLSRFLFAFIDEPVPRRDVERRQVNEEVAELWESLIERLLRAYWRSTSVVEVEMGDEAIRLNVELDNLRIDHQHKLTHLSGLPERWAENALRMALLIHCMEYGEHAGSHTVD
;
A
#
# COMPACT_ATOMS: atom_id res chain seq x y z
N MET A 1 19.95 -14.03 34.44
CA MET A 1 18.58 -13.90 33.92
C MET A 1 18.00 -15.31 34.01
N ASN A 2 16.99 -15.52 34.85
CA ASN A 2 16.57 -16.88 35.22
C ASN A 2 15.74 -17.46 34.07
N THR A 3 16.36 -18.29 33.23
CA THR A 3 15.75 -18.87 32.03
C THR A 3 14.51 -19.70 32.37
N GLU A 4 14.49 -20.37 33.53
CA GLU A 4 13.32 -21.12 34.02
C GLU A 4 12.07 -20.24 34.19
N ALA A 5 12.22 -19.00 34.66
CA ALA A 5 11.08 -18.09 34.84
C ALA A 5 10.49 -17.59 33.52
N PHE A 6 11.28 -17.57 32.44
CA PHE A 6 10.79 -17.24 31.10
C PHE A 6 10.12 -18.44 30.44
N THR A 7 10.65 -19.65 30.63
CA THR A 7 10.03 -20.89 30.15
C THR A 7 8.68 -21.14 30.83
N ASP A 8 8.56 -20.89 32.13
CA ASP A 8 7.29 -21.03 32.85
C ASP A 8 6.25 -19.99 32.41
N LEU A 9 6.69 -18.77 32.09
CA LEU A 9 5.84 -17.70 31.55
C LEU A 9 5.39 -18.03 30.11
N GLU A 10 6.29 -18.54 29.28
CA GLU A 10 6.00 -19.02 27.92
C GLU A 10 5.02 -20.19 27.96
N HIS A 11 5.19 -21.12 28.90
CA HIS A 11 4.30 -22.25 29.12
C HIS A 11 2.94 -21.84 29.72
N GLU A 12 2.87 -20.73 30.47
CA GLU A 12 1.61 -20.12 30.90
C GLU A 12 0.90 -19.35 29.78
N LEU A 13 1.65 -18.69 28.90
CA LEU A 13 1.11 -17.94 27.75
C LEU A 13 0.65 -18.85 26.60
N THR A 14 1.16 -20.08 26.53
CA THR A 14 0.80 -21.12 25.54
C THR A 14 -0.08 -22.23 26.11
N LYS A 15 -0.50 -22.12 27.38
CA LYS A 15 -1.20 -23.18 28.13
C LYS A 15 -2.60 -23.48 27.60
N ASP A 16 -3.25 -22.49 27.01
CA ASP A 16 -4.51 -22.68 26.32
C ASP A 16 -4.21 -23.12 24.90
N ALA A 17 -4.58 -24.36 24.55
CA ALA A 17 -4.60 -24.79 23.16
C ALA A 17 -5.40 -23.72 22.37
N PRO A 18 -4.85 -23.17 21.27
CA PRO A 18 -5.58 -22.19 20.48
C PRO A 18 -6.93 -22.81 20.14
N ALA A 19 -8.01 -22.14 20.53
CA ALA A 19 -9.35 -22.62 20.24
C ALA A 19 -9.42 -22.93 18.74
N GLU A 20 -9.87 -24.13 18.35
CA GLU A 20 -10.01 -24.50 16.93
C GLU A 20 -10.70 -23.35 16.18
N LEU A 21 -9.90 -22.66 15.38
CA LEU A 21 -10.35 -21.57 14.53
C LEU A 21 -10.93 -22.21 13.27
N PRO A 22 -11.99 -21.64 12.69
CA PRO A 22 -12.48 -22.09 11.38
C PRO A 22 -11.51 -21.68 10.26
N PHE A 23 -10.48 -20.91 10.60
CA PHE A 23 -9.39 -20.48 9.76
C PHE A 23 -8.13 -21.21 10.24
N GLU A 24 -7.66 -22.18 9.46
CA GLU A 24 -6.36 -22.79 9.68
C GLU A 24 -5.33 -22.01 8.86
N ALA A 25 -4.22 -21.64 9.49
CA ALA A 25 -3.08 -21.11 8.75
C ALA A 25 -2.55 -22.24 7.87
N ASP A 26 -2.62 -22.05 6.57
CA ASP A 26 -2.04 -22.97 5.62
C ASP A 26 -0.60 -22.53 5.34
N GLU A 27 0.33 -23.11 6.10
CA GLU A 27 1.76 -22.84 5.93
C GLU A 27 2.35 -23.56 4.71
N GLU A 28 1.62 -24.49 4.10
CA GLU A 28 2.08 -25.29 2.96
C GLU A 28 1.62 -24.73 1.62
N THR A 29 0.52 -23.96 1.59
CA THR A 29 -0.01 -23.37 0.36
C THR A 29 0.65 -22.01 0.09
N PRO A 30 1.40 -21.87 -1.02
CA PRO A 30 1.98 -20.60 -1.43
C PRO A 30 0.89 -19.63 -1.89
N PHE A 31 1.27 -18.36 -2.10
CA PHE A 31 0.40 -17.33 -2.66
C PHE A 31 -0.30 -17.84 -3.93
N PRO A 32 -1.64 -17.69 -4.05
CA PRO A 32 -2.41 -18.21 -5.17
C PRO A 32 -2.20 -17.34 -6.42
N VAL A 33 -1.07 -17.54 -7.11
CA VAL A 33 -0.70 -16.76 -8.31
C VAL A 33 -1.81 -16.83 -9.36
N GLU A 34 -2.45 -17.98 -9.51
CA GLU A 34 -3.57 -18.23 -10.41
C GLU A 34 -4.81 -17.38 -10.16
N ALA A 35 -4.96 -16.77 -8.98
CA ALA A 35 -6.02 -15.82 -8.69
C ALA A 35 -5.78 -14.43 -9.32
N LEU A 36 -4.57 -14.17 -9.84
CA LEU A 36 -4.26 -12.94 -10.58
C LEU A 36 -4.65 -13.08 -12.06
N PRO A 37 -4.89 -11.96 -12.77
CA PRO A 37 -4.98 -11.93 -14.23
C PRO A 37 -3.81 -12.63 -14.91
N GLU A 38 -4.06 -13.32 -16.02
CA GLU A 38 -3.05 -14.12 -16.73
C GLU A 38 -1.78 -13.29 -17.04
N SER A 39 -1.95 -12.02 -17.42
CA SER A 39 -0.83 -11.10 -17.64
C SER A 39 0.02 -10.88 -16.39
N MET A 40 -0.60 -10.78 -15.22
CA MET A 40 0.09 -10.60 -13.94
C MET A 40 0.72 -11.89 -13.44
N GLN A 41 0.11 -13.05 -13.71
CA GLN A 41 0.76 -14.35 -13.46
C GLN A 41 2.10 -14.46 -14.20
N ARG A 42 2.13 -14.04 -15.48
CA ARG A 42 3.35 -14.02 -16.29
C ARG A 42 4.43 -13.11 -15.68
N VAL A 43 4.03 -11.92 -15.19
CA VAL A 43 4.95 -11.00 -14.51
C VAL A 43 5.52 -11.64 -13.24
N VAL A 44 4.66 -12.21 -12.38
CA VAL A 44 5.10 -12.84 -11.12
C VAL A 44 6.10 -13.97 -11.39
N ARG A 45 5.78 -14.92 -12.27
CA ARG A 45 6.63 -16.07 -12.59
C ARG A 45 7.97 -15.65 -13.22
N GLU A 46 7.96 -14.60 -14.04
CA GLU A 46 9.19 -14.09 -14.65
C GLU A 46 10.09 -13.40 -13.61
N LEU A 47 9.51 -12.61 -12.70
CA LEU A 47 10.28 -11.99 -11.61
C LEU A 47 10.82 -13.03 -10.64
N GLU A 48 10.03 -14.06 -10.30
CA GLU A 48 10.49 -15.19 -9.50
C GLU A 48 11.73 -15.85 -10.14
N ARG A 49 11.66 -16.17 -11.43
CA ARG A 49 12.76 -16.76 -12.20
C ARG A 49 14.00 -15.87 -12.22
N VAL A 50 13.83 -14.58 -12.52
CA VAL A 50 14.94 -13.64 -12.75
C VAL A 50 15.60 -13.23 -11.43
N TYR A 51 14.80 -12.91 -10.42
CA TYR A 51 15.29 -12.42 -9.12
C TYR A 51 15.55 -13.53 -8.11
N LYS A 52 15.17 -14.78 -8.41
CA LYS A 52 15.25 -15.90 -7.48
C LYS A 52 14.63 -15.53 -6.14
N ALA A 53 13.37 -15.18 -6.20
CA ALA A 53 12.59 -14.78 -5.05
C ALA A 53 11.22 -15.43 -5.13
N PRO A 54 10.66 -15.88 -4.02
CA PRO A 54 9.42 -16.63 -4.04
C PRO A 54 8.24 -15.79 -4.51
N ALA A 55 7.24 -16.45 -5.09
CA ALA A 55 5.98 -15.82 -5.48
C ALA A 55 5.31 -15.11 -4.30
N ASP A 56 5.46 -15.65 -3.09
CA ASP A 56 5.00 -15.09 -1.81
C ASP A 56 5.60 -13.72 -1.48
N LEU A 57 6.75 -13.37 -2.07
CA LEU A 57 7.32 -12.03 -1.98
C LEU A 57 6.90 -11.16 -3.16
N VAL A 58 6.95 -11.72 -4.37
CA VAL A 58 6.74 -10.96 -5.61
C VAL A 58 5.28 -10.50 -5.74
N ALA A 59 4.32 -11.40 -5.53
CA ALA A 59 2.91 -11.11 -5.76
C ALA A 59 2.34 -10.06 -4.78
N PRO A 60 2.61 -10.12 -3.45
CA PRO A 60 2.19 -9.06 -2.54
C PRO A 60 2.79 -7.68 -2.88
N LEU A 61 4.08 -7.61 -3.24
CA LEU A 61 4.70 -6.35 -3.65
C LEU A 61 4.08 -5.81 -4.96
N LEU A 62 3.71 -6.69 -5.89
CA LEU A 62 3.00 -6.35 -7.12
C LEU A 62 1.60 -5.78 -6.82
N LEU A 63 0.85 -6.40 -5.91
CA LEU A 63 -0.44 -5.89 -5.42
C LEU A 63 -0.26 -4.48 -4.82
N GLY A 64 0.73 -4.28 -3.97
CA GLY A 64 1.02 -2.98 -3.35
C GLY A 64 1.34 -1.88 -4.37
N CYS A 65 2.17 -2.17 -5.38
CA CYS A 65 2.50 -1.22 -6.44
C CYS A 65 1.28 -0.88 -7.32
N THR A 66 0.46 -1.89 -7.65
CA THR A 66 -0.75 -1.68 -8.46
C THR A 66 -1.79 -0.87 -7.69
N SER A 67 -1.97 -1.19 -6.41
CA SER A 67 -2.87 -0.45 -5.51
C SER A 67 -2.55 1.03 -5.45
N SER A 68 -1.24 1.33 -5.51
CA SER A 68 -0.72 2.68 -5.51
C SER A 68 -1.02 3.49 -6.79
N CYS A 69 -1.59 2.86 -7.82
CA CYS A 69 -1.94 3.52 -9.08
C CYS A 69 -3.41 3.93 -9.17
N LEU A 70 -4.28 3.40 -8.29
CA LEU A 70 -5.73 3.60 -8.39
C LEU A 70 -6.18 4.95 -7.81
N GLY A 71 -5.48 5.48 -6.80
CA GLY A 71 -5.83 6.76 -6.17
C GLY A 71 -7.30 6.84 -5.74
N LYS A 72 -7.91 8.00 -5.99
CA LYS A 72 -9.34 8.27 -5.75
C LYS A 72 -10.22 8.07 -7.00
N GLY A 73 -9.61 7.69 -8.12
CA GLY A 73 -10.29 7.70 -9.42
C GLY A 73 -11.19 6.49 -9.68
N VAL A 74 -11.11 5.46 -8.84
CA VAL A 74 -11.96 4.26 -8.93
C VAL A 74 -12.37 3.78 -7.54
N ARG A 75 -13.65 3.42 -7.40
CA ARG A 75 -14.22 2.86 -6.18
C ARG A 75 -15.27 1.80 -6.52
N MET A 76 -15.51 0.90 -5.58
CA MET A 76 -16.52 -0.13 -5.67
C MET A 76 -17.71 0.24 -4.80
N ARG A 77 -18.90 0.16 -5.38
CA ARG A 77 -20.15 0.22 -4.62
C ARG A 77 -20.31 -1.09 -3.87
N THR A 78 -20.58 -0.99 -2.58
CA THR A 78 -20.78 -2.16 -1.71
C THR A 78 -22.15 -2.07 -1.06
N GLN A 79 -22.51 -3.08 -0.26
CA GLN A 79 -23.74 -3.03 0.55
C GLN A 79 -23.61 -2.15 1.79
N HIS A 80 -22.43 -1.58 2.06
CA HIS A 80 -22.23 -0.52 3.04
C HIS A 80 -22.53 0.85 2.41
N PRO A 81 -23.06 1.84 3.16
CA PRO A 81 -23.32 3.19 2.63
C PRO A 81 -22.09 3.87 2.02
N ASP A 82 -20.91 3.59 2.59
CA ASP A 82 -19.63 4.07 2.07
C ASP A 82 -19.03 3.10 1.06
N PRO A 83 -18.47 3.60 -0.06
CA PRO A 83 -17.82 2.77 -1.06
C PRO A 83 -16.44 2.28 -0.60
N THR A 84 -15.94 1.22 -1.23
CA THR A 84 -14.59 0.69 -0.99
C THR A 84 -13.64 1.11 -2.11
N TYR A 85 -12.41 1.48 -1.78
CA TYR A 85 -11.35 1.80 -2.76
C TYR A 85 -10.32 0.67 -2.82
N GLY A 86 -9.70 0.44 -3.98
CA GLY A 86 -8.68 -0.61 -4.17
C GLY A 86 -7.31 -0.27 -3.56
N LEU A 87 -7.30 0.43 -2.43
CA LEU A 87 -6.12 0.94 -1.75
C LEU A 87 -5.74 0.04 -0.58
N LEU A 88 -4.62 -0.66 -0.70
CA LEU A 88 -4.12 -1.63 0.27
C LEU A 88 -3.11 -1.00 1.21
N TYR A 89 -3.11 -1.47 2.45
CA TYR A 89 -1.99 -1.30 3.37
C TYR A 89 -1.32 -2.66 3.52
N LEU A 90 -0.06 -2.76 3.14
CA LEU A 90 0.65 -4.02 3.01
C LEU A 90 1.99 -3.92 3.74
N LEU A 91 2.25 -4.86 4.64
CA LEU A 91 3.55 -5.05 5.28
C LEU A 91 4.09 -6.43 4.92
N VAL A 92 5.11 -6.44 4.05
CA VAL A 92 5.79 -7.65 3.59
C VAL A 92 7.16 -7.72 4.25
N CYS A 93 7.35 -8.72 5.11
CA CYS A 93 8.61 -8.90 5.82
C CYS A 93 9.27 -10.20 5.39
N THR A 94 10.60 -10.16 5.28
CA THR A 94 11.42 -11.33 4.96
C THR A 94 12.60 -11.40 5.91
N VAL A 95 13.23 -12.56 6.03
CA VAL A 95 14.62 -12.60 6.50
C VAL A 95 15.53 -11.76 5.58
N PRO A 96 16.62 -11.16 6.07
CA PRO A 96 17.54 -10.42 5.22
C PRO A 96 18.09 -11.27 4.05
N GLY A 97 18.15 -10.70 2.85
CA GLY A 97 18.81 -11.33 1.70
C GLY A 97 17.90 -11.92 0.61
N VAL A 98 16.57 -11.83 0.72
CA VAL A 98 15.59 -12.39 -0.24
C VAL A 98 15.24 -11.40 -1.38
N ASN A 99 16.14 -10.48 -1.74
CA ASN A 99 15.98 -9.53 -2.86
C ASN A 99 14.76 -8.57 -2.84
N LYS A 100 14.05 -8.44 -1.70
CA LYS A 100 12.87 -7.57 -1.55
C LYS A 100 13.01 -6.15 -2.14
N SER A 101 14.11 -5.46 -1.83
CA SER A 101 14.34 -4.08 -2.30
C SER A 101 14.59 -4.00 -3.80
N THR A 102 15.15 -5.05 -4.41
CA THR A 102 15.44 -5.08 -5.86
C THR A 102 14.15 -5.35 -6.65
N ILE A 103 13.31 -6.26 -6.18
CA ILE A 103 11.99 -6.55 -6.78
C ILE A 103 11.11 -5.32 -6.70
N LEU A 104 10.99 -4.72 -5.51
CA LEU A 104 10.18 -3.54 -5.30
C LEU A 104 10.68 -2.35 -6.16
N LYS A 105 12.00 -2.18 -6.30
CA LYS A 105 12.60 -1.19 -7.21
C LYS A 105 12.21 -1.43 -8.67
N TRP A 106 12.16 -2.69 -9.12
CA TRP A 106 11.74 -3.02 -10.49
C TRP A 106 10.25 -2.70 -10.68
N LEU A 107 9.39 -3.14 -9.75
CA LEU A 107 7.95 -2.93 -9.81
C LEU A 107 7.56 -1.44 -9.82
N GLN A 108 8.23 -0.62 -9.00
CA GLN A 108 7.95 0.82 -8.91
C GLN A 108 8.45 1.65 -10.10
N ARG A 109 9.31 1.10 -10.95
CA ARG A 109 9.97 1.86 -12.01
C ARG A 109 8.98 2.66 -12.89
N PRO A 110 7.92 2.07 -13.47
CA PRO A 110 6.97 2.85 -14.28
C PRO A 110 6.27 3.95 -13.48
N MET A 111 6.00 3.74 -12.18
CA MET A 111 5.38 4.76 -11.32
C MET A 111 6.32 5.96 -11.09
N LEU A 112 7.60 5.69 -10.87
CA LEU A 112 8.62 6.73 -10.68
C LEU A 112 8.88 7.51 -11.97
N GLU A 113 8.85 6.83 -13.11
CA GLU A 113 8.94 7.45 -14.44
C GLU A 113 7.71 8.33 -14.72
N TRP A 114 6.51 7.83 -14.43
CA TRP A 114 5.27 8.61 -14.53
C TRP A 114 5.29 9.86 -13.65
N GLN A 115 5.69 9.72 -12.38
CA GLN A 115 5.85 10.86 -11.46
C GLN A 115 6.86 11.89 -11.99
N ARG A 116 7.98 11.42 -12.56
CA ARG A 116 9.00 12.31 -13.16
C ARG A 116 8.41 13.11 -14.32
N GLU A 117 7.66 12.47 -15.21
CA GLU A 117 7.03 13.15 -16.34
C GLU A 117 5.92 14.11 -15.87
N ALA A 118 5.14 13.76 -14.85
CA ALA A 118 4.15 14.65 -14.25
C ALA A 118 4.80 15.92 -13.67
N ARG A 119 5.90 15.78 -12.92
CA ARG A 119 6.68 16.91 -12.39
C ARG A 119 7.28 17.76 -13.49
N LYS A 120 7.77 17.14 -14.57
CA LYS A 120 8.28 17.86 -15.74
C LYS A 120 7.20 18.67 -16.43
N LYS A 121 6.00 18.12 -16.63
CA LYS A 121 4.84 18.84 -17.18
C LYS A 121 4.44 20.01 -16.29
N GLN A 122 4.36 19.81 -14.98
CA GLN A 122 4.11 20.89 -14.02
C GLN A 122 5.15 22.01 -14.14
N ARG A 123 6.43 21.65 -14.20
CA ARG A 123 7.53 22.61 -14.33
C ARG A 123 7.43 23.44 -15.61
N ILE A 124 7.12 22.80 -16.74
CA ILE A 124 6.89 23.49 -18.03
C ILE A 124 5.69 24.43 -17.94
N GLY A 125 4.60 24.00 -17.30
CA GLY A 125 3.42 24.83 -17.08
C GLY A 125 3.74 26.09 -16.27
N VAL A 126 4.44 25.94 -15.14
CA VAL A 126 4.89 27.05 -14.29
C VAL A 126 5.84 27.99 -15.04
N GLU A 127 6.80 27.44 -15.77
CA GLU A 127 7.73 28.22 -16.59
C GLU A 127 6.99 29.05 -17.65
N THR A 128 5.97 28.47 -18.30
CA THR A 128 5.14 29.15 -19.29
C THR A 128 4.33 30.30 -18.66
N SER A 129 3.72 30.06 -17.49
CA SER A 129 2.97 31.09 -16.76
C SER A 129 3.87 32.26 -16.35
N LEU A 130 5.02 32.00 -15.71
CA LEU A 130 5.95 33.03 -15.27
C LEU A 130 6.57 33.82 -16.43
N ALA A 131 6.82 33.16 -17.57
CA ALA A 131 7.30 33.82 -18.78
C ALA A 131 6.24 34.79 -19.34
N SER A 132 4.96 34.42 -19.30
CA SER A 132 3.86 35.26 -19.78
C SER A 132 3.64 36.52 -18.94
N GLU A 133 3.95 36.46 -17.64
CA GLU A 133 3.85 37.59 -16.71
C GLU A 133 5.05 38.54 -16.77
N SER A 134 6.16 38.09 -17.34
CA SER A 134 7.42 38.84 -17.42
C SER A 134 7.40 39.85 -18.56
N LYS A 135 7.21 41.14 -18.24
CA LYS A 135 7.15 42.27 -19.20
C LYS A 135 8.42 42.50 -20.06
N GLY A 136 9.49 41.73 -19.86
CA GLY A 136 10.79 41.91 -20.52
C GLY A 136 11.24 40.76 -21.42
N GLY A 137 10.44 39.71 -21.61
CA GLY A 137 10.76 38.59 -22.51
C GLY A 137 11.94 37.69 -22.07
N ASN A 138 12.50 37.91 -20.88
CA ASN A 138 13.55 37.04 -20.34
C ASN A 138 12.93 35.74 -19.78
N PRO A 139 13.55 34.57 -20.01
CA PRO A 139 13.11 33.32 -19.41
C PRO A 139 13.16 33.39 -17.87
N PRO A 140 12.18 32.81 -17.16
CA PRO A 140 12.19 32.77 -15.70
C PRO A 140 13.38 31.94 -15.19
N THR A 141 13.98 32.37 -14.08
CA THR A 141 15.10 31.64 -13.48
C THR A 141 14.64 30.32 -12.85
N LYS A 142 15.54 29.32 -12.78
CA LYS A 142 15.25 28.06 -12.07
C LYS A 142 14.77 28.29 -10.63
N LYS A 143 15.36 29.24 -9.91
CA LYS A 143 14.97 29.58 -8.53
C LYS A 143 13.54 30.11 -8.45
N ALA A 144 13.08 30.89 -9.43
CA ALA A 144 11.71 31.37 -9.47
C ALA A 144 10.72 30.23 -9.71
N ILE A 145 11.03 29.34 -10.65
CA ILE A 145 10.21 28.14 -10.94
C ILE A 145 10.14 27.23 -9.70
N ASP A 146 11.28 26.96 -9.06
CA ASP A 146 11.35 26.11 -7.87
C ASP A 146 10.60 26.73 -6.68
N ALA A 147 10.62 28.06 -6.54
CA ALA A 147 9.86 28.79 -5.52
C ALA A 147 8.35 28.74 -5.76
N GLU A 148 7.92 28.84 -7.02
CA GLU A 148 6.51 28.78 -7.41
C GLU A 148 5.94 27.37 -7.23
N ILE A 149 6.71 26.32 -7.58
CA ILE A 149 6.31 24.94 -7.30
C ILE A 149 6.28 24.68 -5.80
N GLY A 150 7.33 25.08 -5.07
CA GLY A 150 7.42 24.99 -3.62
C GLY A 150 7.00 23.62 -3.07
N LYS A 151 6.04 23.63 -2.13
CA LYS A 151 5.45 22.43 -1.52
C LYS A 151 4.42 21.73 -2.41
N ALA A 152 3.95 22.40 -3.48
CA ALA A 152 2.94 21.89 -4.38
C ALA A 152 3.50 20.94 -5.46
N VAL A 153 4.64 20.31 -5.21
CA VAL A 153 5.25 19.37 -6.15
C VAL A 153 4.35 18.16 -6.36
N THR A 154 4.02 17.88 -7.62
CA THR A 154 3.20 16.72 -7.99
C THR A 154 3.92 15.44 -7.58
N THR A 155 3.27 14.64 -6.74
CA THR A 155 3.85 13.48 -6.07
C THR A 155 2.82 12.36 -6.02
N LEU A 156 3.25 11.19 -6.47
CA LEU A 156 2.54 9.93 -6.38
C LEU A 156 3.07 9.12 -5.19
N ILE A 157 4.38 8.93 -5.14
CA ILE A 157 5.06 8.09 -4.14
C ILE A 157 5.81 8.96 -3.14
N VAL A 158 5.61 8.67 -1.86
CA VAL A 158 6.44 9.12 -0.74
C VAL A 158 6.98 7.89 -0.01
N GLU A 159 8.20 7.97 0.53
CA GLU A 159 8.78 6.86 1.29
C GLU A 159 8.66 7.10 2.80
N HIS A 160 9.02 8.31 3.22
CA HIS A 160 9.05 8.67 4.62
C HIS A 160 8.66 10.15 4.79
N SER A 161 7.64 10.41 5.60
CA SER A 161 7.29 11.76 6.03
C SER A 161 6.69 11.71 7.42
N SER A 162 6.99 12.72 8.24
CA SER A 162 6.27 12.95 9.49
C SER A 162 4.77 13.15 9.19
N GLN A 163 3.93 13.11 10.22
CA GLN A 163 2.50 13.36 10.05
C GLN A 163 2.25 14.71 9.35
N GLU A 164 3.01 15.75 9.71
CA GLU A 164 2.91 17.07 9.07
C GLU A 164 3.41 17.04 7.62
N GLY A 165 4.50 16.33 7.33
CA GLY A 165 5.01 16.19 5.96
C GLY A 165 4.05 15.45 5.04
N LEU A 166 3.36 14.43 5.57
CA LEU A 166 2.29 13.71 4.86
C LEU A 166 1.12 14.66 4.59
N ALA A 167 0.64 15.39 5.60
CA ALA A 167 -0.47 16.33 5.45
C ALA A 167 -0.16 17.43 4.41
N THR A 168 1.00 18.07 4.48
CA THR A 168 1.46 19.04 3.46
C THR A 168 1.44 18.43 2.06
N SER A 169 1.92 17.19 1.92
CA SER A 169 1.99 16.53 0.62
C SER A 169 0.59 16.20 0.09
N LEU A 170 -0.32 15.74 0.95
CA LEU A 170 -1.71 15.42 0.60
C LEU A 170 -2.47 16.64 0.08
N THR A 171 -2.30 17.81 0.71
CA THR A 171 -2.93 19.09 0.32
C THR A 171 -2.70 19.44 -1.15
N HIS A 172 -1.54 19.06 -1.70
CA HIS A 172 -1.17 19.37 -3.07
C HIS A 172 -1.32 18.18 -4.04
N ASN A 173 -1.69 17.01 -3.54
CA ASN A 173 -1.74 15.77 -4.29
C ASN A 173 -3.13 15.14 -4.39
N ASN A 174 -4.16 15.99 -4.44
CA ASN A 174 -5.56 15.57 -4.52
C ASN A 174 -5.92 14.60 -3.38
N GLU A 175 -5.37 14.88 -2.20
CA GLU A 175 -5.59 14.12 -0.96
C GLU A 175 -5.27 12.62 -1.09
N TYR A 176 -4.35 12.29 -2.00
CA TYR A 176 -3.89 10.92 -2.22
C TYR A 176 -2.37 10.84 -2.30
N LEU A 177 -1.80 9.85 -1.61
CA LEU A 177 -0.39 9.46 -1.73
C LEU A 177 -0.22 7.95 -1.60
N ALA A 178 0.75 7.41 -2.31
CA ALA A 178 1.28 6.07 -2.09
C ALA A 178 2.50 6.15 -1.16
N VAL A 179 2.42 5.51 0.00
CA VAL A 179 3.53 5.41 0.95
C VAL A 179 4.25 4.10 0.71
N ILE A 180 5.39 4.15 0.03
CA ILE A 180 6.14 2.95 -0.34
C ILE A 180 7.55 2.99 0.22
N SER A 181 7.92 1.97 0.99
CA SER A 181 9.26 1.84 1.58
C SER A 181 9.82 0.45 1.35
N SER A 182 11.07 0.40 0.86
CA SER A 182 11.79 -0.86 0.65
C SER A 182 12.53 -1.38 1.89
N ASP A 183 12.57 -0.56 2.94
CA ASP A 183 13.02 -0.85 4.30
C ASP A 183 12.25 0.06 5.27
N CYS A 184 11.15 -0.45 5.80
CA CYS A 184 10.23 0.32 6.62
C CYS A 184 10.64 0.45 8.11
N SER A 185 11.82 -0.03 8.51
CA SER A 185 12.28 0.04 9.92
C SER A 185 12.20 1.46 10.49
N GLY A 186 12.77 2.44 9.79
CA GLY A 186 12.71 3.85 10.20
C GLY A 186 11.29 4.45 10.16
N VAL A 187 10.43 3.99 9.25
CA VAL A 187 9.01 4.42 9.19
C VAL A 187 8.26 3.93 10.42
N VAL A 188 8.49 2.67 10.82
CA VAL A 188 7.90 2.07 12.02
C VAL A 188 8.41 2.76 13.29
N ASP A 189 9.68 3.13 13.38
CA ASP A 189 10.23 3.88 14.51
C ASP A 189 9.62 5.28 14.63
N ASP A 190 9.43 5.97 13.50
CA ASP A 190 8.82 7.30 13.49
C ASP A 190 7.33 7.24 13.84
N LEU A 191 6.59 6.19 13.41
CA LEU A 191 5.21 5.94 13.84
C LEU A 191 5.08 5.81 15.36
N LYS A 192 6.08 5.20 15.99
CA LYS A 192 6.19 5.05 17.45
C LYS A 192 6.60 6.34 18.16
N GLY A 193 6.87 7.41 17.41
CA GLY A 193 7.27 8.70 17.97
C GLY A 193 8.73 8.74 18.42
N ALA A 194 9.63 7.98 17.78
CA ALA A 194 11.06 8.02 18.07
C ALA A 194 11.64 9.46 18.05
N LYS A 195 11.08 10.33 17.20
CA LYS A 195 11.45 11.76 17.10
C LYS A 195 10.45 12.72 17.77
N ASN A 196 9.38 12.21 18.36
CA ASN A 196 8.24 12.99 18.86
C ASN A 196 7.88 12.64 20.32
N ASN A 197 8.89 12.43 21.16
CA ASN A 197 8.72 12.11 22.59
C ASN A 197 7.77 10.92 22.85
N GLY A 198 7.75 9.94 21.95
CA GLY A 198 6.89 8.76 22.04
C GLY A 198 5.43 8.99 21.64
N SER A 199 5.07 10.18 21.17
CA SER A 199 3.74 10.47 20.61
C SER A 199 3.53 9.68 19.32
N PHE A 200 2.43 8.95 19.24
CA PHE A 200 2.07 8.17 18.07
C PHE A 200 1.87 9.06 16.83
N GLN A 201 2.43 8.67 15.68
CA GLN A 201 2.42 9.46 14.43
C GLN A 201 1.63 8.79 13.29
N GLY A 202 0.76 7.82 13.62
CA GLY A 202 0.00 7.06 12.63
C GLY A 202 -1.42 7.56 12.36
N GLU A 203 -1.78 8.78 12.78
CA GLU A 203 -3.16 9.29 12.64
C GLU A 203 -3.60 9.37 11.17
N LEU A 204 -2.74 9.90 10.29
CA LEU A 204 -3.01 9.96 8.86
C LEU A 204 -3.10 8.58 8.21
N LEU A 205 -2.43 7.56 8.75
CA LEU A 205 -2.61 6.19 8.27
C LEU A 205 -4.00 5.66 8.62
N LEU A 206 -4.52 5.97 9.82
CA LEU A 206 -5.87 5.56 10.20
C LEU A 206 -6.93 6.24 9.32
N LYS A 207 -6.79 7.55 9.10
CA LYS A 207 -7.71 8.36 8.29
C LYS A 207 -7.60 8.04 6.81
N GLY A 208 -6.37 7.89 6.30
CA GLY A 208 -6.07 7.54 4.91
C GLY A 208 -6.63 6.20 4.47
N TYR A 209 -6.75 5.25 5.40
CA TYR A 209 -7.40 3.99 5.12
C TYR A 209 -8.91 4.18 4.96
N ALA A 210 -9.54 4.92 5.88
CA ALA A 210 -10.99 5.10 5.93
C ALA A 210 -11.52 6.14 4.92
N GLY A 211 -10.70 7.10 4.47
CA GLY A 211 -11.19 8.25 3.69
C GLY A 211 -11.63 9.41 4.54
N GLU A 212 -11.13 9.52 5.77
CA GLU A 212 -11.62 10.51 6.73
C GLU A 212 -10.92 11.87 6.55
N ALA A 213 -11.65 12.93 6.91
CA ALA A 213 -11.13 14.28 6.96
C ALA A 213 -10.00 14.42 7.99
N TYR A 214 -9.00 15.21 7.65
CA TYR A 214 -7.93 15.61 8.55
C TYR A 214 -7.89 17.13 8.61
N ASP A 215 -8.32 17.66 9.75
CA ASP A 215 -8.34 19.09 10.04
C ASP A 215 -7.48 19.35 11.28
N THR A 216 -6.47 20.20 11.13
CA THR A 216 -5.64 20.64 12.25
C THR A 216 -5.58 22.17 12.30
N ASN A 217 -6.22 22.73 13.32
CA ASN A 217 -6.26 24.18 13.57
C ASN A 217 -4.95 24.77 14.15
N PHE A 218 -3.85 24.01 14.23
CA PHE A 218 -2.65 24.40 14.95
C PHE A 218 -1.37 24.29 14.10
N LYS A 219 -0.98 25.44 13.52
CA LYS A 219 0.36 25.95 13.18
C LYS A 219 1.48 24.94 12.89
N VAL A 220 1.87 24.83 11.60
CA VAL A 220 3.24 25.10 11.07
C VAL A 220 3.19 25.48 9.57
N ALA A 221 2.20 25.01 8.81
CA ALA A 221 1.94 25.42 7.41
C ALA A 221 0.48 25.87 7.26
N ALA A 222 0.16 26.66 6.23
CA ALA A 222 -1.18 27.18 5.97
C ALA A 222 -2.26 26.10 6.10
N ASP A 223 -3.37 26.42 6.78
CA ASP A 223 -4.54 25.57 7.07
C ASP A 223 -4.67 24.35 6.13
N GLU A 224 -4.09 23.22 6.55
CA GLU A 224 -4.20 21.95 5.84
C GLU A 224 -5.55 21.33 6.20
N HIS A 225 -6.59 21.75 5.48
CA HIS A 225 -7.90 21.13 5.54
C HIS A 225 -7.97 20.04 4.47
N LEU A 226 -8.02 18.78 4.90
CA LEU A 226 -8.18 17.63 4.03
C LEU A 226 -9.57 17.03 4.26
N GLU A 227 -10.34 16.86 3.19
CA GLU A 227 -11.74 16.41 3.23
C GLU A 227 -11.84 14.87 3.17
N GLU A 228 -11.12 14.23 2.27
CA GLU A 228 -11.12 12.77 2.10
C GLU A 228 -9.70 12.27 1.80
N VAL A 229 -8.93 12.10 2.88
CA VAL A 229 -7.56 11.56 2.83
C VAL A 229 -7.59 10.10 2.41
N ARG A 230 -6.83 9.75 1.38
CA ARG A 230 -6.65 8.37 0.92
C ARG A 230 -5.18 8.03 0.82
N LEU A 231 -4.79 6.87 1.31
CA LEU A 231 -3.43 6.36 1.17
C LEU A 231 -3.44 4.94 0.64
N SER A 232 -2.41 4.57 -0.11
CA SER A 232 -1.96 3.18 -0.20
C SER A 232 -0.64 3.06 0.56
N VAL A 233 -0.39 1.91 1.18
CA VAL A 233 0.84 1.65 1.94
C VAL A 233 1.44 0.34 1.45
N THR A 234 2.71 0.37 1.07
CA THR A 234 3.46 -0.83 0.69
C THR A 234 4.82 -0.78 1.36
N TRP A 235 4.96 -1.54 2.42
CA TRP A 235 6.16 -1.57 3.24
C TRP A 235 6.83 -2.92 3.13
N ALA A 236 8.10 -2.90 2.77
CA ALA A 236 8.98 -4.06 2.87
C ALA A 236 9.86 -3.91 4.11
N GLY A 237 9.95 -4.96 4.93
CA GLY A 237 10.67 -4.94 6.20
C GLY A 237 11.45 -6.22 6.47
N THR A 238 12.00 -6.32 7.68
CA THR A 238 12.55 -7.55 8.24
C THR A 238 11.58 -8.18 9.22
N ASP A 239 11.85 -9.43 9.60
CA ASP A 239 11.28 -10.10 10.77
C ASP A 239 11.23 -9.20 12.02
N GLN A 240 12.34 -8.55 12.37
CA GLN A 240 12.41 -7.63 13.53
C GLN A 240 11.50 -6.41 13.36
N THR A 241 11.32 -5.92 12.13
CA THR A 241 10.42 -4.80 11.85
C THR A 241 8.97 -5.23 12.01
N LEU A 242 8.63 -6.44 11.56
CA LEU A 242 7.30 -7.03 11.75
C LEU A 242 6.98 -7.18 13.24
N GLU A 243 7.86 -7.83 14.00
CA GLU A 243 7.72 -8.02 15.45
C GLU A 243 7.56 -6.66 16.15
N GLY A 244 8.43 -5.71 15.82
CA GLY A 244 8.37 -4.36 16.34
C GLY A 244 7.07 -3.63 16.00
N PHE A 245 6.42 -3.91 14.87
CA PHE A 245 5.17 -3.29 14.47
C PHE A 245 3.96 -3.93 15.17
N VAL A 246 3.88 -5.26 15.18
CA VAL A 246 2.73 -6.03 15.71
C VAL A 246 2.69 -6.09 17.24
N ALA A 247 3.85 -6.01 17.89
CA ALA A 247 3.96 -6.04 19.35
C ALA A 247 3.80 -4.65 20.01
N ASP A 248 3.87 -3.55 19.26
CA ASP A 248 3.86 -2.21 19.86
C ASP A 248 2.46 -1.84 20.43
N PRO A 249 2.34 -1.54 21.74
CA PRO A 249 1.05 -1.23 22.35
C PRO A 249 0.35 0.00 21.75
N ARG A 250 1.11 0.98 21.23
CA ARG A 250 0.54 2.19 20.61
C ARG A 250 -0.10 1.88 19.27
N ILE A 251 0.46 0.93 18.52
CA ILE A 251 -0.08 0.46 17.24
C ILE A 251 -1.30 -0.42 17.47
N ARG A 252 -1.20 -1.40 18.38
CA ARG A 252 -2.29 -2.32 18.75
C ARG A 252 -3.52 -1.57 19.25
N GLY A 253 -3.34 -0.64 20.18
CA GLY A 253 -4.45 0.07 20.85
C GLY A 253 -5.18 1.13 20.02
N LYS A 254 -4.79 1.34 18.75
CA LYS A 254 -5.35 2.39 17.87
C LYS A 254 -6.03 1.83 16.62
N GLY A 255 -6.14 0.51 16.50
CA GLY A 255 -6.81 -0.16 15.38
C GLY A 255 -6.01 -0.17 14.07
N LEU A 256 -4.72 0.23 14.08
CA LEU A 256 -3.90 0.29 12.87
C LEU A 256 -3.64 -1.11 12.28
N LEU A 257 -3.46 -2.13 13.14
CA LEU A 257 -3.19 -3.50 12.69
C LEU A 257 -4.27 -4.06 11.76
N SER A 258 -5.56 -3.80 12.05
CA SER A 258 -6.70 -4.32 11.26
C SER A 258 -6.66 -3.87 9.80
N ARG A 259 -5.99 -2.75 9.53
CA ARG A 259 -5.92 -2.13 8.22
C ARG A 259 -4.85 -2.76 7.34
N PHE A 260 -3.85 -3.42 7.93
CA PHE A 260 -2.74 -4.01 7.19
C PHE A 260 -3.01 -5.46 6.81
N LEU A 261 -2.65 -5.78 5.57
CA LEU A 261 -2.36 -7.14 5.11
C LEU A 261 -0.89 -7.43 5.42
N PHE A 262 -0.63 -8.58 6.02
CA PHE A 262 0.71 -9.01 6.40
C PHE A 262 1.15 -10.20 5.55
N ALA A 263 2.39 -10.19 5.10
CA ALA A 263 3.05 -11.36 4.54
C ALA A 263 4.42 -11.50 5.20
N PHE A 264 4.70 -12.68 5.74
CA PHE A 264 6.01 -13.02 6.26
C PHE A 264 6.57 -14.19 5.45
N ILE A 265 7.75 -13.99 4.86
CA ILE A 265 8.41 -14.97 4.01
C ILE A 265 9.68 -15.43 4.70
N ASP A 266 9.66 -16.65 5.22
CA ASP A 266 10.80 -17.33 5.86
C ASP A 266 11.40 -18.42 4.94
N GLU A 267 11.53 -18.09 3.65
CA GLU A 267 12.13 -19.01 2.71
C GLU A 267 13.67 -18.93 2.71
N PRO A 268 14.36 -20.08 2.59
CA PRO A 268 15.81 -20.10 2.47
C PRO A 268 16.29 -19.28 1.27
N VAL A 269 17.31 -18.44 1.49
CA VAL A 269 17.94 -17.69 0.40
C VAL A 269 18.49 -18.67 -0.65
N PRO A 270 18.07 -18.56 -1.92
CA PRO A 270 18.46 -19.53 -2.94
C PRO A 270 19.95 -19.43 -3.27
N ARG A 271 20.53 -20.55 -3.73
CA ARG A 271 21.93 -20.58 -4.17
C ARG A 271 22.14 -19.65 -5.36
N ARG A 272 23.25 -18.91 -5.33
CA ARG A 272 23.71 -18.07 -6.46
C ARG A 272 24.16 -18.96 -7.61
N ASP A 273 23.94 -18.52 -8.84
CA ASP A 273 24.50 -19.15 -10.04
C ASP A 273 25.10 -18.11 -10.98
N VAL A 274 25.76 -18.61 -12.03
CA VAL A 274 26.45 -17.81 -13.05
C VAL A 274 25.55 -17.41 -14.22
N GLU A 275 24.28 -17.84 -14.21
CA GLU A 275 23.36 -17.57 -15.30
C GLU A 275 22.95 -16.10 -15.28
N ARG A 276 23.22 -15.39 -16.38
CA ARG A 276 22.75 -14.02 -16.56
C ARG A 276 21.27 -14.06 -16.94
N ARG A 277 20.40 -13.70 -16.00
CA ARG A 277 18.96 -13.54 -16.24
C ARG A 277 18.62 -12.07 -16.47
N GLN A 278 17.68 -11.85 -17.37
CA GLN A 278 17.02 -10.56 -17.58
C GLN A 278 15.53 -10.84 -17.72
N VAL A 279 14.72 -9.88 -17.27
CA VAL A 279 13.28 -9.91 -17.51
C VAL A 279 13.04 -9.78 -19.01
N ASN A 280 12.23 -10.66 -19.58
CA ASN A 280 11.80 -10.59 -20.96
C ASN A 280 11.14 -9.22 -21.25
N GLU A 281 11.51 -8.59 -22.37
CA GLU A 281 11.01 -7.27 -22.78
C GLU A 281 9.48 -7.26 -22.90
N GLU A 282 8.87 -8.32 -23.43
CA GLU A 282 7.41 -8.45 -23.50
C GLU A 282 6.77 -8.44 -22.10
N VAL A 283 7.41 -9.05 -21.10
CA VAL A 283 6.88 -9.07 -19.72
C VAL A 283 7.07 -7.71 -19.05
N ALA A 284 8.17 -7.02 -19.32
CA ALA A 284 8.38 -5.66 -18.87
C ALA A 284 7.31 -4.72 -19.47
N GLU A 285 7.05 -4.81 -20.77
CA GLU A 285 6.01 -4.04 -21.46
C GLU A 285 4.61 -4.33 -20.91
N LEU A 286 4.28 -5.58 -20.57
CA LEU A 286 3.01 -5.94 -19.94
C LEU A 286 2.80 -5.20 -18.61
N TRP A 287 3.83 -5.17 -17.76
CA TRP A 287 3.77 -4.48 -16.47
C TRP A 287 3.71 -2.96 -16.65
N GLU A 288 4.60 -2.39 -17.47
CA GLU A 288 4.67 -0.96 -17.73
C GLU A 288 3.35 -0.45 -18.32
N SER A 289 2.79 -1.15 -19.31
CA SER A 289 1.52 -0.80 -19.95
C SER A 289 0.35 -0.82 -18.95
N LEU A 290 0.25 -1.83 -18.08
CA LEU A 290 -0.79 -1.86 -17.06
C LEU A 290 -0.69 -0.64 -16.13
N ILE A 291 0.49 -0.38 -15.58
CA ILE A 291 0.71 0.74 -14.65
C ILE A 291 0.40 2.08 -15.30
N GLU A 292 0.83 2.30 -16.54
CA GLU A 292 0.50 3.52 -17.28
C GLU A 292 -1.00 3.67 -17.52
N ARG A 293 -1.71 2.60 -17.89
CA ARG A 293 -3.17 2.64 -18.10
C ARG A 293 -3.90 2.98 -16.82
N LEU A 294 -3.54 2.35 -15.70
CA LEU A 294 -4.15 2.62 -14.38
C LEU A 294 -3.89 4.06 -13.91
N LEU A 295 -2.64 4.51 -13.98
CA LEU A 295 -2.28 5.88 -13.59
C LEU A 295 -2.96 6.93 -14.47
N ARG A 296 -3.10 6.66 -15.77
CA ARG A 296 -3.81 7.54 -16.70
C ARG A 296 -5.30 7.61 -16.39
N ALA A 297 -5.92 6.48 -16.08
CA ALA A 297 -7.37 6.39 -15.86
C ALA A 297 -7.78 6.97 -14.50
N TYR A 298 -7.00 6.69 -13.45
CA TYR A 298 -7.47 6.87 -12.08
C TYR A 298 -6.65 7.85 -11.24
N TRP A 299 -5.33 7.92 -11.41
CA TRP A 299 -4.52 8.81 -10.60
C TRP A 299 -4.76 10.28 -10.97
N ARG A 300 -5.21 11.06 -9.98
CA ARG A 300 -5.62 12.47 -10.13
C ARG A 300 -6.72 12.68 -11.18
N SER A 301 -7.55 11.66 -11.42
CA SER A 301 -8.75 11.80 -12.24
C SER A 301 -9.75 12.76 -11.59
N THR A 302 -10.46 13.54 -12.41
CA THR A 302 -11.52 14.45 -11.96
C THR A 302 -12.88 13.77 -11.87
N SER A 303 -13.01 12.58 -12.45
CA SER A 303 -14.20 11.74 -12.38
C SER A 303 -13.88 10.44 -11.63
N VAL A 304 -14.82 9.99 -10.81
CA VAL A 304 -14.69 8.72 -10.09
C VAL A 304 -15.43 7.64 -10.87
N VAL A 305 -14.71 6.61 -11.29
CA VAL A 305 -15.30 5.40 -11.86
C VAL A 305 -15.88 4.56 -10.73
N GLU A 306 -17.13 4.18 -10.87
CA GLU A 306 -17.82 3.30 -9.93
C GLU A 306 -17.90 1.89 -10.53
N VAL A 307 -17.48 0.90 -9.75
CA VAL A 307 -17.54 -0.53 -10.08
C VAL A 307 -18.61 -1.17 -9.24
N GLU A 308 -19.45 -2.00 -9.85
CA GLU A 308 -20.52 -2.73 -9.17
C GLU A 308 -20.05 -4.15 -8.81
N MET A 309 -20.63 -4.71 -7.75
CA MET A 309 -20.41 -6.10 -7.36
C MET A 309 -21.49 -7.00 -7.95
N GLY A 310 -21.10 -8.19 -8.42
CA GLY A 310 -22.03 -9.27 -8.72
C GLY A 310 -22.66 -9.86 -7.45
N ASP A 311 -23.83 -10.50 -7.60
CA ASP A 311 -24.55 -11.10 -6.48
C ASP A 311 -23.72 -12.15 -5.72
N GLU A 312 -22.85 -12.88 -6.44
CA GLU A 312 -21.99 -13.91 -5.84
C GLU A 312 -20.83 -13.30 -5.04
N ALA A 313 -20.13 -12.30 -5.58
CA ALA A 313 -19.13 -11.54 -4.83
C ALA A 313 -19.70 -10.93 -3.54
N ILE A 314 -20.95 -10.41 -3.60
CA ILE A 314 -21.66 -9.90 -2.42
C ILE A 314 -21.87 -11.03 -1.40
N ARG A 315 -22.38 -12.18 -1.85
CA ARG A 315 -22.64 -13.33 -0.99
C ARG A 315 -21.37 -13.81 -0.30
N LEU A 316 -20.29 -14.03 -1.06
CA LEU A 316 -19.00 -14.52 -0.54
C LEU A 316 -18.40 -13.56 0.49
N ASN A 317 -18.48 -12.25 0.25
CA ASN A 317 -17.98 -11.27 1.22
C ASN A 317 -18.81 -11.24 2.52
N VAL A 318 -20.14 -11.37 2.41
CA VAL A 318 -21.03 -11.46 3.58
C VAL A 318 -20.77 -12.74 4.36
N GLU A 319 -20.59 -13.88 3.68
CA GLU A 319 -20.25 -15.16 4.30
C GLU A 319 -18.90 -15.09 5.04
N LEU A 320 -17.88 -14.46 4.43
CA LEU A 320 -16.59 -14.23 5.07
C LEU A 320 -16.72 -13.39 6.35
N ASP A 321 -17.46 -12.29 6.31
CA ASP A 321 -17.62 -11.43 7.49
C ASP A 321 -18.43 -12.12 8.60
N ASN A 322 -19.50 -12.83 8.24
CA ASN A 322 -20.29 -13.60 9.19
C ASN A 322 -19.47 -14.73 9.84
N LEU A 323 -18.64 -15.44 9.06
CA LEU A 323 -17.75 -16.46 9.60
C LEU A 323 -16.77 -15.85 10.63
N ARG A 324 -16.21 -14.67 10.35
CA ARG A 324 -15.40 -13.94 11.34
C ARG A 324 -16.22 -13.57 12.59
N ILE A 325 -17.45 -13.07 12.43
CA ILE A 325 -18.34 -12.65 13.53
C ILE A 325 -18.72 -13.84 14.42
N ASP A 326 -19.13 -14.96 13.83
CA ASP A 326 -19.53 -16.18 14.55
C ASP A 326 -18.39 -16.70 15.42
N HIS A 327 -17.15 -16.48 14.99
CA HIS A 327 -15.93 -16.92 15.68
C HIS A 327 -15.20 -15.81 16.44
N GLN A 328 -15.77 -14.61 16.58
CA GLN A 328 -15.10 -13.45 17.21
C GLN A 328 -14.58 -13.73 18.63
N HIS A 329 -15.27 -14.59 19.38
CA HIS A 329 -14.91 -14.97 20.74
C HIS A 329 -13.66 -15.88 20.79
N LYS A 330 -13.35 -16.59 19.70
CA LYS A 330 -12.13 -17.40 19.55
C LYS A 330 -10.94 -16.57 19.05
N LEU A 331 -11.20 -15.45 18.38
CA LEU A 331 -10.21 -14.57 17.76
C LEU A 331 -9.61 -13.52 18.73
N THR A 332 -9.96 -13.57 20.01
CA THR A 332 -9.56 -12.56 21.01
C THR A 332 -8.05 -12.41 21.17
N HIS A 333 -7.29 -13.48 20.96
CA HIS A 333 -5.82 -13.48 21.00
C HIS A 333 -5.19 -12.76 19.79
N LEU A 334 -5.90 -12.67 18.66
CA LEU A 334 -5.48 -11.95 17.45
C LEU A 334 -5.87 -10.45 17.49
N SER A 335 -6.21 -9.94 18.66
CA SER A 335 -6.73 -8.58 18.94
C SER A 335 -6.29 -7.53 17.92
N GLY A 336 -7.28 -7.00 17.19
CA GLY A 336 -7.10 -5.93 16.21
C GLY A 336 -6.66 -6.38 14.82
N LEU A 337 -6.41 -7.66 14.53
CA LEU A 337 -6.11 -8.14 13.16
C LEU A 337 -7.37 -8.46 12.34
N PRO A 338 -8.34 -9.25 12.83
CA PRO A 338 -9.42 -9.76 11.98
C PRO A 338 -10.49 -8.74 11.61
N GLU A 339 -10.55 -7.61 12.32
CA GLU A 339 -11.69 -6.67 12.31
C GLU A 339 -12.07 -6.13 10.92
N ARG A 340 -11.15 -6.17 9.95
CA ARG A 340 -11.38 -5.66 8.58
C ARG A 340 -11.02 -6.66 7.48
N TRP A 341 -11.07 -7.97 7.77
CA TRP A 341 -10.78 -8.98 6.75
C TRP A 341 -11.71 -8.90 5.54
N ALA A 342 -13.02 -8.78 5.76
CA ALA A 342 -13.99 -8.62 4.66
C ALA A 342 -13.75 -7.33 3.86
N GLU A 343 -13.49 -6.20 4.55
CA GLU A 343 -13.16 -4.94 3.86
C GLU A 343 -11.88 -5.07 3.02
N ASN A 344 -10.81 -5.66 3.56
CA ASN A 344 -9.59 -5.89 2.80
C ASN A 344 -9.78 -6.87 1.63
N ALA A 345 -10.65 -7.88 1.77
CA ALA A 345 -11.03 -8.76 0.67
C ALA A 345 -11.67 -7.97 -0.48
N LEU A 346 -12.60 -7.06 -0.18
CA LEU A 346 -13.20 -6.15 -1.17
C LEU A 346 -12.16 -5.23 -1.84
N ARG A 347 -11.20 -4.70 -1.07
CA ARG A 347 -10.12 -3.87 -1.61
C ARG A 347 -9.23 -4.66 -2.58
N MET A 348 -8.90 -5.91 -2.24
CA MET A 348 -8.15 -6.81 -3.11
C MET A 348 -8.96 -7.18 -4.36
N ALA A 349 -10.26 -7.47 -4.21
CA ALA A 349 -11.12 -7.81 -5.34
C ALA A 349 -11.20 -6.66 -6.37
N LEU A 350 -11.45 -5.43 -5.91
CA LEU A 350 -11.43 -4.25 -6.79
C LEU A 350 -10.06 -4.05 -7.45
N LEU A 351 -8.96 -4.27 -6.71
CA LEU A 351 -7.62 -4.14 -7.25
C LEU A 351 -7.36 -5.15 -8.39
N ILE A 352 -7.66 -6.43 -8.16
CA ILE A 352 -7.51 -7.52 -9.14
C ILE A 352 -8.41 -7.26 -10.36
N HIS A 353 -9.64 -6.79 -10.13
CA HIS A 353 -10.55 -6.34 -11.19
C HIS A 353 -9.95 -5.23 -12.05
N CYS A 354 -9.32 -4.23 -11.43
CA CYS A 354 -8.63 -3.16 -12.15
C CYS A 354 -7.41 -3.67 -12.93
N MET A 355 -6.70 -4.69 -12.43
CA MET A 355 -5.60 -5.32 -13.16
C MET A 355 -6.08 -5.99 -14.45
N GLU A 356 -7.24 -6.66 -14.40
CA GLU A 356 -7.84 -7.34 -15.56
C GLU A 356 -8.36 -6.33 -16.59
N TYR A 357 -9.21 -5.40 -16.16
CA TYR A 357 -9.98 -4.55 -17.07
C TYR A 357 -9.38 -3.16 -17.31
N GLY A 358 -8.36 -2.76 -16.54
CA GLY A 358 -7.71 -1.44 -16.64
C GLY A 358 -8.71 -0.29 -16.56
N GLU A 359 -8.70 0.59 -17.56
CA GLU A 359 -9.60 1.73 -17.73
C GLU A 359 -11.08 1.36 -17.96
N HIS A 360 -11.37 0.10 -18.27
CA HIS A 360 -12.71 -0.41 -18.52
C HIS A 360 -13.34 -1.11 -17.31
N ALA A 361 -12.74 -0.97 -16.12
CA ALA A 361 -13.21 -1.61 -14.89
C ALA A 361 -14.69 -1.32 -14.58
N GLY A 362 -15.16 -0.08 -14.77
CA GLY A 362 -16.55 0.29 -14.53
C GLY A 362 -17.58 -0.28 -15.53
N SER A 363 -17.12 -0.96 -16.58
CA SER A 363 -18.00 -1.66 -17.55
C SER A 363 -18.26 -3.12 -17.18
N HIS A 364 -17.62 -3.61 -16.12
CA HIS A 364 -17.66 -5.01 -15.68
C HIS A 364 -17.98 -5.06 -14.19
N THR A 365 -18.64 -6.13 -13.75
CA THR A 365 -18.88 -6.40 -12.33
C THR A 365 -17.71 -7.15 -11.72
N VAL A 366 -17.47 -6.93 -10.42
CA VAL A 366 -16.60 -7.82 -9.63
C VAL A 366 -17.38 -9.09 -9.34
N ASP A 367 -16.90 -10.22 -9.85
CA ASP A 367 -17.55 -11.53 -9.76
C ASP A 367 -16.94 -12.44 -8.69
#